data_AF-A0A7G2J102-F1
#
_entry.id   AF-A0A7G2J102-F1
#
_cell.length_a   1.000
_cell.length_b   1.000
_cell.length_c   1.000
_cell.angle_alpha   90.00
_cell.angle_beta   90.00
_cell.angle_gamma   90.00
#
_symmetry.space_group_name_H-M   'P 1'
#
loop_
_entity.id
_entity.type
_entity.pdbx_description
1 polymer ?
#
loop_
_entity_poly.entity_id
_entity_poly.type
_entity_poly.pdbx_seq_one_letter_code
_entity_poly.pdbx_strand_id
1 'polypeptide(L)'
;MAEESDDDKTEAPTPHRLEKAREEGQIPRSKELTSLLILLVGVCIIWIGGESLARRLAGMLSAGLRFDHSMVNDPNLILSQIILLIKDAMIALLPLITGVVLVALISPVMLGGLIFSGKSLQPKFSKLNPLPGIKRMFSAQTGAELLKAILKSTLVGSVAGFYLWHKWPEMMRLMAESPITAMGNALDLVGMCALLVVLGVIPMVGFDVFSRFTAI
;
A
#
# COMPACT_ATOMS: atom_id res chain seq x y z
N MET A 1 0.24 42.37 7.08
CA MET A 1 0.83 43.01 5.89
C MET A 1 0.53 42.12 4.70
N ALA A 2 -0.15 42.71 3.70
CA ALA A 2 -0.48 42.22 2.37
C ALA A 2 -1.21 40.86 2.26
N GLU A 3 -2.52 40.96 2.09
CA GLU A 3 -3.31 40.02 1.30
C GLU A 3 -2.69 39.93 -0.11
N GLU A 4 -2.03 38.81 -0.44
CA GLU A 4 -1.89 38.40 -1.84
C GLU A 4 -2.87 37.25 -2.06
N SER A 5 -3.94 37.62 -2.75
CA SER A 5 -4.87 36.76 -3.45
C SER A 5 -4.15 35.64 -4.19
N ASP A 6 -4.40 34.40 -3.75
CA ASP A 6 -4.08 33.16 -4.44
C ASP A 6 -5.10 32.93 -5.58
N ASP A 7 -5.35 34.00 -6.35
CA ASP A 7 -6.18 34.01 -7.56
C ASP A 7 -5.33 33.40 -8.68
N ASP A 8 -5.79 32.27 -9.21
CA ASP A 8 -5.54 31.75 -10.56
C ASP A 8 -4.17 32.07 -11.19
N LYS A 9 -3.08 31.58 -10.58
CA LYS A 9 -1.81 31.44 -11.32
C LYS A 9 -1.90 30.24 -12.27
N THR A 10 -2.43 30.52 -13.45
CA THR A 10 -2.56 29.66 -14.63
C THR A 10 -1.24 29.43 -15.38
N GLU A 11 -0.13 30.01 -14.92
CA GLU A 11 1.18 29.86 -15.56
C GLU A 11 2.04 28.79 -14.87
N ALA A 12 2.68 27.95 -15.69
CA ALA A 12 3.62 26.95 -15.23
C ALA A 12 4.77 27.61 -14.43
N PRO A 13 5.13 27.08 -13.24
CA PRO A 13 6.23 27.57 -12.44
C PRO A 13 7.54 27.70 -13.22
N THR A 14 8.20 28.85 -13.06
CA THR A 14 9.51 29.09 -13.69
C THR A 14 10.55 28.09 -13.18
N PRO A 15 11.53 27.69 -14.01
CA PRO A 15 12.54 26.68 -13.66
C PRO A 15 13.31 27.02 -12.36
N HIS A 16 13.51 28.31 -12.07
CA HIS A 16 14.13 28.77 -10.83
C HIS A 16 13.27 28.51 -9.58
N ARG A 17 11.92 28.56 -9.69
CA ARG A 17 11.01 28.22 -8.59
C ARG A 17 11.00 26.71 -8.31
N LEU A 18 11.10 25.89 -9.35
CA LEU A 18 11.21 24.43 -9.23
C LEU A 18 12.50 24.01 -8.54
N GLU A 19 13.61 24.64 -8.92
CA GLU A 19 14.92 24.39 -8.32
C GLU A 19 14.94 24.78 -6.83
N LYS A 20 14.35 25.94 -6.50
CA LYS A 20 14.21 26.38 -5.10
C LYS A 20 13.29 25.47 -4.27
N ALA A 21 12.17 25.01 -4.84
CA ALA A 21 11.28 24.05 -4.18
C ALA A 21 11.99 22.71 -3.90
N ARG A 22 12.82 22.26 -4.85
CA ARG A 22 13.70 21.10 -4.70
C ARG A 22 14.72 21.31 -3.59
N GLU A 23 15.44 22.44 -3.55
CA GLU A 23 16.39 22.78 -2.47
C GLU A 23 15.73 22.81 -1.07
N GLU A 24 14.47 23.24 -0.99
CA GLU A 24 13.68 23.24 0.24
C GLU A 24 13.11 21.85 0.61
N GLY A 25 13.35 20.82 -0.21
CA GLY A 25 12.89 19.45 0.00
C GLY A 25 11.41 19.21 -0.34
N GLN A 26 10.76 20.16 -1.02
CA GLN A 26 9.37 20.06 -1.44
C GLN A 26 9.28 19.35 -2.80
N ILE A 27 9.47 18.03 -2.78
CA ILE A 27 9.28 17.19 -3.96
C ILE A 27 7.81 16.79 -4.13
N PRO A 28 7.28 16.76 -5.37
CA PRO A 28 5.99 16.17 -5.64
C PRO A 28 5.95 14.73 -5.14
N ARG A 29 5.00 14.44 -4.24
CA ARG A 29 4.71 13.08 -3.78
C ARG A 29 3.27 12.75 -4.12
N SER A 30 3.08 11.77 -5.02
CA SER A 30 1.78 11.15 -5.23
C SER A 30 1.58 10.03 -4.21
N LYS A 31 0.73 10.30 -3.23
CA LYS A 31 0.28 9.28 -2.25
C LYS A 31 -0.44 8.14 -2.96
N GLU A 32 -1.12 8.44 -4.06
CA GLU A 32 -1.89 7.49 -4.85
C GLU A 32 -1.01 6.49 -5.57
N LEU A 33 0.06 6.95 -6.23
CA LEU A 33 1.05 6.08 -6.87
C LEU A 33 1.73 5.16 -5.85
N THR A 34 2.14 5.71 -4.71
CA THR A 34 2.77 4.90 -3.65
C THR A 34 1.82 3.81 -3.16
N SER A 35 0.56 4.15 -2.91
CA SER A 35 -0.45 3.19 -2.43
C SER A 35 -0.72 2.10 -3.48
N LEU A 36 -0.81 2.46 -4.76
CA LEU A 36 -1.01 1.52 -5.86
C LEU A 36 0.17 0.55 -5.98
N LEU A 37 1.41 1.04 -5.91
CA LEU A 37 2.60 0.19 -5.99
C LEU A 37 2.70 -0.76 -4.78
N ILE A 38 2.36 -0.30 -3.58
CA ILE A 38 2.32 -1.15 -2.39
C ILE A 38 1.29 -2.26 -2.56
N LEU A 39 0.08 -1.93 -3.04
CA LEU A 39 -0.97 -2.91 -3.31
C LEU A 39 -0.53 -3.91 -4.37
N LEU A 40 0.03 -3.44 -5.49
CA LEU A 40 0.50 -4.30 -6.58
C LEU A 40 1.56 -5.30 -6.10
N VAL A 41 2.61 -4.79 -5.44
CA VAL A 41 3.70 -5.62 -4.94
C VAL A 41 3.22 -6.57 -3.84
N GLY A 42 2.37 -6.10 -2.92
CA GLY A 42 1.79 -6.92 -1.88
C GLY A 42 0.95 -8.07 -2.44
N VAL A 43 0.08 -7.80 -3.40
CA VAL A 43 -0.73 -8.81 -4.09
C VAL A 43 0.16 -9.82 -4.82
N CYS A 44 1.15 -9.35 -5.58
CA CYS A 44 2.07 -10.25 -6.29
C CYS A 44 2.86 -11.17 -5.34
N ILE A 45 3.38 -10.63 -4.23
CA ILE A 45 4.12 -11.42 -3.25
C ILE A 45 3.24 -12.47 -2.58
N ILE A 46 2.03 -12.07 -2.15
CA ILE A 46 1.09 -13.01 -1.51
C ILE A 46 0.60 -14.04 -2.50
N TRP A 47 0.35 -13.67 -3.75
CA TRP A 47 -0.20 -14.59 -4.74
C TRP A 47 0.85 -15.62 -5.17
N ILE A 48 2.07 -15.18 -5.53
CA ILE A 48 3.16 -16.06 -5.96
C ILE A 48 3.73 -16.86 -4.77
N GLY A 49 3.85 -16.22 -3.60
CA GLY A 49 4.46 -16.81 -2.41
C GLY A 49 3.46 -17.47 -1.44
N GLY A 50 2.16 -17.37 -1.71
CA GLY A 50 1.11 -17.70 -0.74
C GLY A 50 1.10 -19.17 -0.33
N GLU A 51 1.38 -20.09 -1.24
CA GLU A 51 1.46 -21.51 -0.93
C GLU A 51 2.64 -21.83 0.02
N SER A 52 3.80 -21.22 -0.23
CA SER A 52 4.97 -21.33 0.66
C SER A 52 4.68 -20.72 2.03
N LEU A 53 4.04 -19.56 2.06
CA LEU A 53 3.65 -18.88 3.28
C LEU A 53 2.65 -19.72 4.10
N ALA A 54 1.61 -20.25 3.44
CA ALA A 54 0.60 -21.10 4.07
C ALA A 54 1.21 -22.37 4.67
N ARG A 55 2.11 -23.05 3.93
CA ARG A 55 2.84 -24.23 4.45
C ARG A 55 3.69 -23.90 5.67
N ARG A 56 4.41 -22.78 5.66
CA ARG A 56 5.21 -22.33 6.81
C ARG A 56 4.33 -22.06 8.02
N LEU A 57 3.24 -21.32 7.85
CA LEU A 57 2.30 -21.02 8.94
C LEU A 57 1.64 -22.29 9.50
N ALA A 58 1.23 -23.22 8.63
CA ALA A 58 0.69 -24.51 9.05
C ALA A 58 1.73 -25.35 9.81
N GLY A 59 2.99 -25.36 9.35
CA GLY A 59 4.10 -26.02 10.03
C GLY A 59 4.36 -25.41 11.41
N MET A 60 4.37 -24.08 11.52
CA MET A 60 4.52 -23.37 12.78
C MET A 60 3.39 -23.69 13.77
N LEU A 61 2.13 -23.70 13.29
CA LEU A 61 0.99 -24.06 14.10
C LEU A 61 1.08 -25.51 14.58
N SER A 62 1.43 -26.44 13.69
CA SER A 62 1.63 -27.85 14.05
C SER A 62 2.74 -28.02 15.07
N ALA A 63 3.86 -27.30 14.91
CA ALA A 63 4.99 -27.33 15.82
C ALA A 63 4.69 -26.66 17.17
N GLY A 64 3.83 -25.64 17.20
CA GLY A 64 3.39 -24.97 18.43
C GLY A 64 2.35 -25.76 19.22
N LEU A 65 1.56 -26.60 18.55
CA LEU A 65 0.54 -27.46 19.18
C LEU A 65 1.05 -28.85 19.56
N ARG A 66 2.28 -29.20 19.17
CA ARG A 66 2.95 -30.43 19.59
C ARG A 66 3.56 -30.22 20.98
N PHE A 67 2.88 -30.73 22.00
CA PHE A 67 3.40 -30.77 23.37
C PHE A 67 3.95 -32.15 23.66
N ASP A 68 5.27 -32.28 23.64
CA ASP A 68 5.94 -33.49 24.12
C ASP A 68 6.10 -33.41 25.64
N HIS A 69 5.98 -34.54 26.33
CA HIS A 69 6.10 -34.66 27.78
C HIS A 69 7.51 -34.26 28.27
N SER A 70 8.52 -34.40 27.39
CA SER A 70 9.90 -33.93 27.60
C SER A 70 10.01 -32.41 27.62
N MET A 71 9.23 -31.71 26.79
CA MET A 71 9.22 -30.25 26.69
C MET A 71 8.66 -29.58 27.95
N VAL A 72 7.67 -30.20 28.62
CA VAL A 72 7.08 -29.66 29.86
C VAL A 72 8.08 -29.67 31.02
N ASN A 73 9.06 -30.59 30.98
CA ASN A 73 10.01 -30.80 32.07
C ASN A 73 11.35 -30.05 31.90
N ASP A 74 11.66 -29.53 30.71
CA ASP A 74 12.87 -28.76 30.46
C ASP A 74 12.55 -27.36 29.86
N PRO A 75 12.65 -26.29 30.67
CA PRO A 75 12.44 -24.92 30.22
C PRO A 75 13.34 -24.50 29.03
N ASN A 76 14.52 -25.10 28.87
CA ASN A 76 15.43 -24.77 27.76
C ASN A 76 14.90 -25.26 26.41
N LEU A 77 14.21 -26.42 26.40
CA LEU A 77 13.59 -26.96 25.18
C LEU A 77 12.41 -26.08 24.73
N ILE A 78 11.62 -25.58 25.68
CA ILE A 78 10.55 -24.62 25.40
C ILE A 78 11.13 -23.33 24.81
N LEU A 79 12.18 -22.77 25.42
CA LEU A 79 12.80 -21.54 24.95
C LEU A 79 13.38 -21.70 23.54
N SER A 80 14.05 -22.83 23.26
CA SER A 80 14.58 -23.15 21.93
C SER A 80 13.47 -23.24 20.88
N GLN A 81 12.36 -23.90 21.21
CA GLN A 81 11.20 -24.01 20.33
C GLN A 81 10.58 -22.65 20.01
N ILE A 82 10.44 -21.77 21.01
CA ILE A 82 9.93 -20.40 20.82
C ILE A 82 10.86 -19.61 19.87
N ILE A 83 12.17 -19.69 20.07
CA ILE A 83 13.15 -19.00 19.20
C ILE A 83 13.04 -19.48 17.75
N LEU A 84 12.89 -20.79 17.53
CA LEU A 84 12.70 -21.36 16.19
C LEU A 84 11.40 -20.85 15.55
N LEU A 85 10.29 -20.83 16.29
CA LEU A 85 9.01 -20.30 15.79
C LEU A 85 9.10 -18.81 15.44
N ILE A 86 9.77 -17.99 16.26
CA ILE A 86 9.99 -16.57 15.97
C ILE A 86 10.82 -16.39 14.70
N LYS A 87 11.90 -17.18 14.56
CA LYS A 87 12.74 -17.15 13.37
C LYS A 87 11.96 -17.53 12.11
N ASP A 88 11.13 -18.55 12.17
CA ASP A 88 10.29 -18.97 11.04
C ASP A 88 9.23 -17.91 10.69
N ALA A 89 8.60 -17.26 11.68
CA ALA A 89 7.71 -16.11 11.42
C ALA A 89 8.45 -14.98 10.71
N MET A 90 9.66 -14.62 11.16
CA MET A 90 10.46 -13.57 10.56
C MET A 90 10.82 -13.89 9.10
N ILE A 91 11.25 -15.11 8.83
CA ILE A 91 11.56 -15.56 7.46
C ILE A 91 10.30 -15.57 6.59
N ALA A 92 9.16 -15.99 7.13
CA ALA A 92 7.90 -16.01 6.40
C ALA A 92 7.40 -14.60 6.02
N LEU A 93 7.59 -13.60 6.89
CA LEU A 93 7.19 -12.21 6.65
C LEU A 93 8.22 -11.42 5.83
N LEU A 94 9.46 -11.90 5.73
CA LEU A 94 10.56 -11.19 5.08
C LEU A 94 10.25 -10.75 3.64
N PRO A 95 9.63 -11.57 2.76
CA PRO A 95 9.29 -11.13 1.40
C PRO A 95 8.33 -9.94 1.39
N LEU A 96 7.33 -9.92 2.28
CA LEU A 96 6.34 -8.86 2.35
C LEU A 96 6.97 -7.56 2.89
N ILE A 97 7.77 -7.66 3.95
CA ILE A 97 8.50 -6.51 4.51
C ILE A 97 9.45 -5.92 3.47
N THR A 98 10.25 -6.75 2.82
CA THR A 98 11.21 -6.30 1.79
C THR A 98 10.49 -5.66 0.61
N GLY A 99 9.38 -6.23 0.13
CA GLY A 99 8.57 -5.63 -0.92
C GLY A 99 8.06 -4.23 -0.58
N VAL A 100 7.48 -4.05 0.61
CA VAL A 100 6.96 -2.74 1.05
C VAL A 100 8.10 -1.72 1.22
N VAL A 101 9.24 -2.13 1.80
CA VAL A 101 10.41 -1.26 1.93
C VAL A 101 10.95 -0.82 0.57
N LEU A 102 11.06 -1.75 -0.39
CA LEU A 102 11.49 -1.42 -1.75
C LEU A 102 10.56 -0.41 -2.41
N VAL A 103 9.24 -0.60 -2.31
CA VAL A 103 8.28 0.38 -2.85
C VAL A 103 8.40 1.73 -2.14
N ALA A 104 8.58 1.74 -0.82
CA ALA A 104 8.75 2.97 -0.06
C ALA A 104 10.01 3.76 -0.46
N LEU A 105 11.07 3.06 -0.88
CA LEU A 105 12.31 3.67 -1.38
C LEU A 105 12.21 4.10 -2.85
N ILE A 106 11.58 3.29 -3.70
CA ILE A 106 11.50 3.50 -5.16
C ILE A 106 10.43 4.54 -5.52
N SER A 107 9.28 4.55 -4.85
CA SER A 107 8.16 5.43 -5.17
C SER A 107 8.54 6.93 -5.17
N PRO A 108 9.26 7.46 -4.15
CA PRO A 108 9.74 8.84 -4.18
C PRO A 108 10.73 9.12 -5.31
N VAL A 109 11.60 8.15 -5.63
CA VAL A 109 12.60 8.27 -6.71
C VAL A 109 11.89 8.44 -8.06
N MET A 110 10.84 7.66 -8.31
CA MET A 110 10.07 7.71 -9.57
C MET A 110 9.34 9.05 -9.79
N LEU A 111 9.00 9.78 -8.73
CA LEU A 111 8.19 11.00 -8.80
C LEU A 111 9.00 12.30 -8.80
N GLY A 112 10.20 12.33 -8.25
CA GLY A 112 10.94 13.59 -8.12
C GLY A 112 12.40 13.49 -7.69
N GLY A 113 12.95 12.27 -7.60
CA GLY A 113 14.32 12.02 -7.15
C GLY A 113 14.51 12.07 -5.63
N LEU A 114 15.72 11.69 -5.18
CA LEU A 114 16.13 11.76 -3.78
C LEU A 114 16.76 13.13 -3.50
N ILE A 115 16.04 13.99 -2.78
CA ILE A 115 16.57 15.28 -2.33
C ILE A 115 16.56 15.33 -0.81
N PHE A 116 17.75 15.36 -0.23
CA PHE A 116 17.96 15.52 1.20
C PHE A 116 18.03 17.01 1.54
N SER A 117 16.97 17.57 2.13
CA SER A 117 16.97 18.95 2.61
C SER A 117 16.91 19.01 4.14
N GLY A 118 18.00 19.47 4.77
CA GLY A 118 18.04 19.71 6.22
C GLY A 118 17.03 20.77 6.68
N LYS A 119 16.53 21.63 5.76
CA LYS A 119 15.49 22.63 6.05
C LYS A 119 14.13 21.99 6.34
N SER A 120 13.85 20.79 5.83
CA SER A 120 12.58 20.08 6.11
C SER A 120 12.54 19.47 7.53
N LEU A 121 13.67 19.36 8.22
CA LEU A 121 13.76 18.86 9.60
C LEU A 121 13.51 19.95 10.65
N GLN A 122 13.43 21.22 10.24
CA GLN A 122 13.16 22.32 11.17
C GLN A 122 11.69 22.27 11.66
N PRO A 123 11.45 22.33 12.98
CA PRO A 123 10.09 22.39 13.52
C PRO A 123 9.42 23.71 13.12
N LYS A 124 8.45 23.63 12.21
CA LYS A 124 7.64 24.78 11.78
C LYS A 124 6.40 24.90 12.66
N PHE A 125 6.43 25.78 13.67
CA PHE A 125 5.29 26.07 14.57
C PHE A 125 4.04 26.56 13.83
N SER A 126 4.19 27.12 12.63
CA SER A 126 3.07 27.49 11.76
C SER A 126 2.19 26.31 11.33
N LYS A 127 2.71 25.07 11.36
CA LYS A 127 1.91 23.86 11.06
C LYS A 127 1.01 23.41 12.22
N LEU A 128 1.14 24.00 13.42
CA LEU A 128 0.33 23.66 14.58
C LEU A 128 -0.98 24.47 14.67
N ASN A 129 -1.13 25.53 13.86
CA ASN A 129 -2.36 26.32 13.85
C ASN A 129 -3.49 25.52 13.14
N PRO A 130 -4.63 25.26 13.78
CA PRO A 130 -5.72 24.48 13.19
C PRO A 130 -6.58 25.28 12.19
N LEU A 131 -6.59 26.62 12.23
CA LEU A 131 -7.45 27.45 11.37
C LEU A 131 -7.21 27.22 9.86
N PRO A 132 -5.96 27.20 9.36
CA PRO A 132 -5.69 26.88 7.95
C PRO A 132 -6.14 25.46 7.57
N GLY A 133 -6.07 24.51 8.51
CA GLY A 133 -6.52 23.14 8.31
C GLY A 133 -8.03 23.06 8.08
N ILE A 134 -8.81 23.77 8.90
CA ILE A 134 -10.28 23.84 8.77
C ILE A 134 -10.67 24.53 7.45
N LYS A 135 -10.03 25.66 7.11
CA LYS A 135 -10.28 26.33 5.82
C LYS A 135 -9.97 25.42 4.63
N ARG A 136 -8.91 24.59 4.72
CA ARG A 136 -8.57 23.61 3.68
C ARG A 136 -9.64 22.54 3.54
N MET A 137 -10.26 22.07 4.64
CA MET A 137 -11.33 21.05 4.60
C MET A 137 -12.58 21.51 3.83
N PHE A 138 -12.85 22.82 3.79
CA PHE A 138 -14.00 23.40 3.06
C PHE A 138 -13.60 24.01 1.70
N SER A 139 -12.46 23.61 1.15
CA SER A 139 -11.99 24.12 -0.14
C SER A 139 -12.52 23.30 -1.33
N ALA A 140 -12.54 23.91 -2.51
CA ALA A 140 -12.82 23.21 -3.78
C ALA A 140 -11.86 22.03 -4.01
N GLN A 141 -10.65 22.12 -3.48
CA GLN A 141 -9.65 21.04 -3.51
C GLN A 141 -10.14 19.80 -2.74
N THR A 142 -10.73 19.96 -1.56
CA THR A 142 -11.30 18.84 -0.80
C THR A 142 -12.52 18.25 -1.51
N GLY A 143 -13.36 19.08 -2.15
CA GLY A 143 -14.45 18.60 -3.00
C GLY A 143 -13.96 17.73 -4.16
N ALA A 144 -12.89 18.15 -4.85
CA ALA A 144 -12.27 17.37 -5.93
C ALA A 144 -11.62 16.07 -5.40
N GLU A 145 -10.99 16.08 -4.23
CA GLU A 145 -10.47 14.87 -3.58
C GLU A 145 -11.58 13.89 -3.19
N LEU A 146 -12.71 14.39 -2.68
CA LEU A 146 -13.88 13.58 -2.36
C LEU A 146 -14.46 12.93 -3.62
N LEU A 147 -14.62 13.69 -4.71
CA LEU A 147 -15.11 13.14 -5.98
C LEU A 147 -14.16 12.05 -6.50
N LYS A 148 -12.85 12.27 -6.44
CA LYS A 148 -11.84 11.24 -6.79
C LYS A 148 -11.95 10.00 -5.88
N ALA A 149 -12.20 10.18 -4.59
CA ALA A 149 -12.39 9.06 -3.68
C ALA A 149 -13.66 8.24 -4.00
N ILE A 150 -14.78 8.91 -4.30
CA ILE A 150 -16.04 8.27 -4.70
C ILE A 150 -15.83 7.49 -6.01
N LEU A 151 -15.30 8.14 -7.05
CA LEU A 151 -15.04 7.51 -8.34
C LEU A 151 -14.14 6.27 -8.20
N LYS A 152 -13.10 6.36 -7.37
CA LYS A 152 -12.20 5.23 -7.10
C LYS A 152 -12.91 4.10 -6.37
N SER A 153 -13.68 4.42 -5.33
CA SER A 153 -14.44 3.43 -4.57
C SER A 153 -15.47 2.71 -5.44
N THR A 154 -16.21 3.45 -6.27
CA THR A 154 -17.14 2.89 -7.25
C THR A 154 -16.43 2.00 -8.25
N LEU A 155 -15.30 2.44 -8.80
CA LEU A 155 -14.51 1.65 -9.75
C LEU A 155 -14.05 0.33 -9.12
N VAL A 156 -13.46 0.38 -7.93
CA VAL A 156 -13.01 -0.81 -7.18
C VAL A 156 -14.19 -1.75 -6.90
N GLY A 157 -15.30 -1.20 -6.39
CA GLY A 157 -16.50 -1.97 -6.08
C GLY A 157 -17.15 -2.60 -7.31
N SER A 158 -17.20 -1.89 -8.44
CA SER A 158 -17.71 -2.41 -9.70
C SER A 158 -16.82 -3.52 -10.24
N VAL A 159 -15.50 -3.33 -10.33
CA VAL A 159 -14.57 -4.36 -10.85
C VAL A 159 -14.63 -5.62 -9.99
N ALA A 160 -14.54 -5.47 -8.66
CA ALA A 160 -14.64 -6.60 -7.73
C ALA A 160 -16.02 -7.27 -7.82
N GLY A 161 -17.10 -6.48 -7.84
CA GLY A 161 -18.47 -6.99 -7.92
C GLY A 161 -18.73 -7.77 -9.20
N PHE A 162 -18.34 -7.25 -10.36
CA PHE A 162 -18.45 -7.94 -11.64
C PHE A 162 -17.62 -9.22 -11.67
N TYR A 163 -16.39 -9.18 -11.15
CA TYR A 163 -15.55 -10.38 -11.06
C TYR A 163 -16.19 -11.46 -10.20
N LEU A 164 -16.66 -11.11 -9.01
CA LEU A 164 -17.33 -12.05 -8.10
C LEU A 164 -18.62 -12.60 -8.70
N TRP A 165 -19.41 -11.78 -9.40
CA TRP A 165 -20.61 -12.23 -10.10
C TRP A 165 -20.28 -13.27 -11.18
N HIS A 166 -19.23 -13.00 -11.98
CA HIS A 166 -18.82 -13.89 -13.05
C HIS A 166 -18.19 -15.19 -12.52
N LYS A 167 -17.45 -15.10 -11.40
CA LYS A 167 -16.79 -16.24 -10.74
C LYS A 167 -17.65 -16.95 -9.70
N TRP A 168 -18.91 -16.54 -9.53
CA TRP A 168 -19.84 -17.13 -8.58
C TRP A 168 -19.95 -18.66 -8.69
N PRO A 169 -20.09 -19.25 -9.89
CA PRO A 169 -20.16 -20.72 -10.00
C PRO A 169 -18.87 -21.41 -9.58
N GLU A 170 -17.72 -20.80 -9.85
CA GLU A 170 -16.41 -21.33 -9.47
C GLU A 170 -16.21 -21.28 -7.94
N MET A 171 -16.67 -20.22 -7.30
CA MET A 171 -16.70 -20.12 -5.84
C MET A 171 -17.59 -21.20 -5.21
N MET A 172 -18.73 -21.51 -5.81
CA MET A 172 -19.59 -22.60 -5.34
C MET A 172 -18.92 -23.97 -5.50
N ARG A 173 -18.10 -24.16 -6.55
CA ARG A 173 -17.36 -25.41 -6.78
C ARG A 173 -16.31 -25.68 -5.70
N LEU A 174 -15.72 -24.64 -5.11
CA LEU A 174 -14.74 -24.80 -4.01
C LEU A 174 -15.27 -25.64 -2.85
N MET A 175 -16.58 -25.62 -2.59
CA MET A 175 -17.21 -26.39 -1.51
C MET A 175 -17.16 -27.91 -1.76
N ALA A 176 -17.03 -28.34 -3.01
CA ALA A 176 -16.97 -29.75 -3.41
C ALA A 176 -15.54 -30.25 -3.64
N GLU A 177 -14.54 -29.37 -3.55
CA GLU A 177 -13.13 -29.72 -3.75
C GLU A 177 -12.47 -30.18 -2.45
N SER A 178 -11.34 -30.87 -2.56
CA SER A 178 -10.55 -31.23 -1.37
C SER A 178 -10.02 -29.96 -0.69
N PRO A 179 -9.88 -29.91 0.66
CA PRO A 179 -9.50 -28.69 1.37
C PRO A 179 -8.21 -28.03 0.86
N ILE A 180 -7.21 -28.85 0.51
CA ILE A 180 -5.91 -28.36 0.03
C ILE A 180 -6.06 -27.71 -1.35
N THR A 181 -6.80 -28.34 -2.26
CA THR A 181 -7.04 -27.81 -3.61
C THR A 181 -7.92 -26.56 -3.55
N ALA A 182 -8.95 -26.58 -2.71
CA ALA A 182 -9.86 -25.45 -2.52
C ALA A 182 -9.12 -24.21 -2.01
N MET A 183 -8.15 -24.36 -1.10
CA MET A 183 -7.31 -23.24 -0.62
C MET A 183 -6.45 -22.63 -1.74
N GLY A 184 -5.86 -23.45 -2.60
CA GLY A 184 -5.08 -22.98 -3.76
C GLY A 184 -5.96 -22.22 -4.76
N ASN A 185 -7.08 -22.82 -5.16
CA ASN A 185 -8.02 -22.19 -6.09
C ASN A 185 -8.67 -20.92 -5.51
N ALA A 186 -8.91 -20.87 -4.19
CA ALA A 186 -9.38 -19.66 -3.51
C ALA A 186 -8.32 -18.56 -3.53
N LEU A 187 -7.05 -18.89 -3.29
CA LEU A 187 -5.94 -17.94 -3.40
C LEU A 187 -5.83 -17.37 -4.82
N ASP A 188 -5.99 -18.20 -5.85
CA ASP A 188 -5.98 -17.76 -7.25
C ASP A 188 -7.16 -16.84 -7.58
N LEU A 189 -8.36 -17.18 -7.11
CA LEU A 189 -9.54 -16.33 -7.29
C LEU A 189 -9.37 -14.96 -6.65
N VAL A 190 -8.86 -14.92 -5.41
CA VAL A 190 -8.60 -13.67 -4.68
C VAL A 190 -7.45 -12.88 -5.33
N GLY A 191 -6.37 -13.56 -5.73
CA GLY A 191 -5.21 -12.97 -6.39
C GLY A 191 -5.58 -12.30 -7.72
N MET A 192 -6.33 -13.01 -8.58
CA MET A 192 -6.84 -12.44 -9.83
C MET A 192 -7.79 -11.26 -9.59
N CYS A 193 -8.71 -11.36 -8.63
CA CYS A 193 -9.62 -10.26 -8.30
C CYS A 193 -8.83 -9.00 -7.88
N ALA A 194 -7.89 -9.17 -6.94
CA ALA A 194 -7.06 -8.08 -6.44
C ALA A 194 -6.20 -7.47 -7.56
N LEU A 195 -5.61 -8.31 -8.43
CA LEU A 195 -4.83 -7.84 -9.56
C LEU A 195 -5.69 -7.03 -10.55
N LEU A 196 -6.89 -7.52 -10.89
CA LEU A 196 -7.82 -6.79 -11.78
C LEU A 196 -8.24 -5.45 -11.18
N VAL A 197 -8.52 -5.40 -9.88
CA VAL A 197 -8.83 -4.14 -9.19
C VAL A 197 -7.64 -3.18 -9.26
N VAL A 198 -6.43 -3.65 -8.96
CA VAL A 198 -5.22 -2.80 -9.04
C VAL A 198 -5.01 -2.29 -10.45
N LEU A 199 -5.11 -3.15 -11.47
CA LEU A 199 -5.00 -2.77 -12.87
C LEU A 199 -6.08 -1.76 -13.28
N GLY A 200 -7.32 -1.94 -12.81
CA GLY A 200 -8.43 -1.02 -13.08
C GLY A 200 -8.20 0.39 -12.53
N VAL A 201 -7.48 0.53 -11.42
CA VAL A 201 -7.18 1.83 -10.79
C VAL A 201 -5.96 2.54 -11.42
N ILE A 202 -5.11 1.84 -12.18
CA ILE A 202 -3.91 2.41 -12.83
C ILE A 202 -4.22 3.67 -13.68
N PRO A 203 -5.21 3.68 -14.59
CA PRO A 203 -5.50 4.86 -15.40
C PRO A 203 -5.86 6.09 -14.57
N MET A 204 -6.61 5.90 -13.48
CA MET A 204 -7.01 6.97 -12.58
C MET A 204 -5.82 7.56 -11.83
N VAL A 205 -4.91 6.71 -11.36
CA VAL A 205 -3.68 7.13 -10.67
C VAL A 205 -2.71 7.78 -11.65
N GLY A 206 -2.60 7.26 -12.88
CA GLY A 206 -1.83 7.87 -13.95
C GLY A 206 -2.28 9.30 -14.25
N PHE A 207 -3.60 9.53 -14.29
CA PHE A 207 -4.17 10.87 -14.45
C PHE A 207 -3.86 11.80 -13.26
N ASP A 208 -3.95 11.32 -12.01
CA ASP A 208 -3.59 12.13 -10.82
C ASP A 208 -2.10 12.49 -10.81
N VAL A 209 -1.23 11.57 -11.22
CA VAL A 209 0.21 11.82 -11.36
C VAL A 209 0.47 12.87 -12.45
N PHE A 210 -0.09 12.68 -13.64
CA PHE A 210 0.09 13.60 -14.77
C PHE A 210 -0.40 15.02 -14.47
N SER A 211 -1.60 15.15 -13.88
CA SER A 211 -2.17 16.45 -13.49
C SER A 211 -1.33 17.17 -12.44
N ARG A 212 -0.75 16.44 -11.47
CA ARG A 212 0.18 17.04 -10.50
C ARG A 212 1.52 17.45 -11.11
N PHE A 213 2.04 16.71 -12.08
CA PHE A 213 3.24 17.11 -12.81
C PHE A 213 3.03 18.32 -13.71
N THR A 214 1.81 18.52 -14.22
CA THR A 214 1.48 19.66 -15.09
C THR A 214 1.11 20.93 -14.29
N ALA A 215 0.68 20.78 -13.04
CA ALA A 215 0.37 21.88 -12.13
C ALA A 215 1.60 22.42 -11.36
N ILE A 216 2.76 21.80 -11.56
CA ILE A 216 4.07 22.17 -11.01
C ILE A 216 4.94 22.70 -12.14
#